data_AF-A0A924B8G5-F1
#
_entry.id   AF-A0A924B8G5-F1
#
_cell.length_a   1.000
_cell.length_b   1.000
_cell.length_c   1.000
_cell.angle_alpha   90.00
_cell.angle_beta   90.00
_cell.angle_gamma   90.00
#
_symmetry.space_group_name_H-M   'P 1'
#
loop_
_entity.id
_entity.type
_entity.pdbx_description
1 polymer ?
#
loop_
_entity_poly.entity_id
_entity_poly.type
_entity_poly.pdbx_seq_one_letter_code
_entity_poly.pdbx_strand_id
1 'polypeptide(L)'
;MKSFIFMSAEEHFSEVVHEACVERQIKTHPQVEAYLVQILKHYLISKNFHQPLVNDSTEKSPETFAEMYLTAMNAEAPKNKEMMRTVADRSLYLTGFFAESLQKKIVDIDYYSDIGSAAYHNLAIWTKQDTLSTVFTTFSKRFKDFVYVLNYVSEKSQIQSDQNVLKLYDRYLRTGSDLAREKLNELGVVTLTKEQLKLSKA
;
A
#
# COMPACT_ATOMS: atom_id res chain seq x y z
N MET A 1 8.33 -13.74 -29.20
CA MET A 1 8.71 -12.33 -29.00
C MET A 1 7.79 -11.79 -27.91
N LYS A 2 8.25 -11.67 -26.66
CA LYS A 2 7.42 -11.07 -25.59
C LYS A 2 7.43 -9.56 -25.84
N SER A 3 6.28 -9.00 -26.21
CA SER A 3 6.08 -7.56 -26.29
C SER A 3 6.23 -7.01 -24.86
N PHE A 4 7.30 -6.26 -24.60
CA PHE A 4 7.40 -5.47 -23.38
C PHE A 4 6.53 -4.23 -23.60
N ILE A 5 5.30 -4.28 -23.10
CA ILE A 5 4.45 -3.09 -23.02
C ILE A 5 5.01 -2.25 -21.88
N PHE A 6 5.56 -1.07 -22.20
CA PHE A 6 5.90 -0.07 -21.20
C PHE A 6 4.60 0.56 -20.71
N MET A 7 3.97 -0.04 -19.70
CA MET A 7 2.82 0.55 -19.01
C MET A 7 3.31 1.40 -17.84
N SER A 8 2.65 2.53 -17.60
CA SER A 8 2.84 3.29 -16.37
C SER A 8 2.28 2.54 -15.16
N ALA A 9 2.76 2.84 -13.95
CA ALA A 9 2.23 2.25 -12.72
C ALA A 9 0.73 2.53 -12.53
N GLU A 10 0.25 3.68 -13.03
CA GLU A 10 -1.17 4.05 -12.98
C GLU A 10 -2.05 3.20 -13.89
N GLU A 11 -1.62 2.99 -15.13
CA GLU A 11 -2.32 2.10 -16.07
C GLU A 11 -2.32 0.66 -15.55
N HIS A 12 -1.18 0.19 -15.03
CA HIS A 12 -1.07 -1.13 -14.43
C HIS A 12 -2.02 -1.31 -13.25
N PHE A 13 -2.02 -0.39 -12.28
CA PHE A 13 -2.92 -0.50 -11.14
C PHE A 13 -4.39 -0.35 -11.53
N SER A 14 -4.70 0.48 -12.54
CA SER A 14 -6.08 0.62 -13.03
C SER A 14 -6.59 -0.70 -13.59
N GLU A 15 -5.80 -1.38 -14.42
CA GLU A 15 -6.16 -2.70 -14.96
C GLU A 15 -6.35 -3.74 -13.85
N VAL A 16 -5.38 -3.84 -12.93
CA VAL A 16 -5.43 -4.86 -11.88
C VAL A 16 -6.54 -4.59 -10.86
N VAL A 17 -6.83 -3.32 -10.51
CA VAL A 17 -7.95 -2.96 -9.64
C VAL A 17 -9.28 -3.28 -10.31
N HIS A 18 -9.42 -2.96 -11.59
CA HIS A 18 -10.64 -3.27 -12.34
C HIS A 18 -10.88 -4.78 -12.40
N GLU A 19 -9.86 -5.56 -12.75
CA GLU A 19 -9.91 -7.02 -12.76
C GLU A 19 -10.26 -7.58 -11.38
N ALA A 20 -9.63 -7.07 -10.32
CA ALA A 20 -9.94 -7.48 -8.95
C ALA A 20 -11.42 -7.23 -8.59
N CYS A 21 -12.00 -6.10 -9.03
CA CYS A 21 -13.41 -5.82 -8.82
C CYS A 21 -14.31 -6.82 -9.58
N VAL A 22 -13.96 -7.17 -10.82
CA VAL A 22 -14.67 -8.16 -11.63
C VAL A 22 -14.60 -9.55 -10.99
N GLU A 23 -13.40 -10.03 -10.67
CA GLU A 23 -13.16 -11.36 -10.09
C GLU A 23 -13.83 -11.54 -8.72
N ARG A 24 -13.83 -10.49 -7.89
CA ARG A 24 -14.49 -10.50 -6.58
C ARG A 24 -15.98 -10.14 -6.65
N GLN A 25 -16.52 -9.89 -7.86
CA GLN A 25 -17.92 -9.48 -8.10
C GLN A 25 -18.33 -8.20 -7.35
N ILE A 26 -17.38 -7.29 -7.13
CA ILE A 26 -17.57 -6.03 -6.43
C ILE A 26 -17.98 -4.97 -7.45
N LYS A 27 -19.27 -4.63 -7.48
CA LYS A 27 -19.77 -3.48 -8.26
C LYS A 27 -19.54 -2.20 -7.50
N THR A 28 -18.81 -1.24 -8.06
CA THR A 28 -18.56 0.07 -7.44
C THR A 28 -18.55 1.18 -8.50
N HIS A 29 -18.53 2.44 -8.06
CA HIS A 29 -18.46 3.58 -8.96
C HIS A 29 -17.02 3.78 -9.48
N PRO A 30 -16.79 4.21 -10.74
CA PRO A 30 -15.43 4.40 -11.28
C PRO A 30 -14.52 5.31 -10.45
N GLN A 31 -15.10 6.30 -9.76
CA GLN A 31 -14.34 7.17 -8.84
C GLN A 31 -13.75 6.41 -7.64
N VAL A 32 -14.38 5.31 -7.20
CA VAL A 32 -13.88 4.48 -6.10
C VAL A 32 -12.69 3.64 -6.58
N GLU A 33 -12.77 3.07 -7.78
CA GLU A 33 -11.64 2.38 -8.43
C GLU A 33 -10.46 3.34 -8.63
N ALA A 34 -10.72 4.54 -9.16
CA ALA A 34 -9.70 5.56 -9.33
C ALA A 34 -9.04 5.98 -8.00
N TYR A 35 -9.83 6.06 -6.91
CA TYR A 35 -9.29 6.35 -5.58
C TYR A 35 -8.41 5.22 -5.05
N LEU A 36 -8.77 3.94 -5.27
CA LEU A 36 -7.91 2.80 -4.93
C LEU A 36 -6.57 2.86 -5.67
N VAL A 37 -6.59 3.20 -6.96
CA VAL A 37 -5.37 3.39 -7.76
C VAL A 37 -4.52 4.52 -7.16
N GLN A 38 -5.13 5.62 -6.72
CA GLN A 38 -4.43 6.71 -6.04
C GLN A 38 -3.76 6.25 -4.74
N ILE A 39 -4.46 5.46 -3.90
CA ILE A 39 -3.89 4.87 -2.67
C ILE A 39 -2.66 4.01 -3.01
N LEU A 40 -2.79 3.10 -3.98
CA LEU A 40 -1.71 2.20 -4.40
C LEU A 40 -0.49 2.98 -4.90
N LYS A 41 -0.69 3.98 -5.76
CA LYS A 41 0.37 4.87 -6.25
C LYS A 41 1.04 5.62 -5.10
N HIS A 42 0.25 6.13 -4.17
CA HIS A 42 0.76 6.91 -3.04
C HIS A 42 1.65 6.06 -2.13
N TYR A 43 1.25 4.85 -1.77
CA TYR A 43 2.02 3.99 -0.87
C TYR A 43 3.05 3.08 -1.56
N LEU A 44 3.18 3.15 -2.89
CA LEU A 44 4.35 2.61 -3.59
C LEU A 44 5.65 3.26 -3.09
N ILE A 45 5.59 4.54 -2.71
CA ILE A 45 6.71 5.25 -2.09
C ILE A 45 6.72 4.95 -0.59
N SER A 46 7.63 4.08 -0.15
CA SER A 46 7.73 3.61 1.25
C SER A 46 7.72 4.74 2.29
N LYS A 47 8.35 5.89 1.99
CA LYS A 47 8.35 7.07 2.89
C LYS A 47 6.94 7.52 3.28
N ASN A 48 5.99 7.48 2.34
CA ASN A 48 4.60 7.91 2.59
C ASN A 48 3.89 7.02 3.62
N PHE A 49 4.34 5.78 3.79
CA PHE A 49 3.80 4.89 4.82
C PHE A 49 4.44 5.11 6.20
N HIS A 50 5.75 5.41 6.26
CA HIS A 50 6.51 5.55 7.51
C HIS A 50 6.48 6.96 8.10
N GLN A 51 6.39 7.99 7.24
CA GLN A 51 6.36 9.40 7.62
C GLN A 51 5.22 10.10 6.87
N PRO A 52 3.95 9.77 7.17
CA PRO A 52 2.82 10.25 6.39
C PRO A 52 2.50 11.74 6.61
N LEU A 53 2.98 12.32 7.71
CA LEU A 53 2.79 13.72 8.05
C LEU A 53 4.16 14.38 8.19
N VAL A 54 4.42 15.41 7.39
CA VAL A 54 5.61 16.24 7.52
C VAL A 54 5.32 17.29 8.59
N ASN A 55 5.83 17.09 9.81
CA ASN A 55 5.72 18.08 10.86
C ASN A 55 6.91 19.03 10.78
N ASP A 56 6.67 20.31 10.46
CA ASP A 56 7.62 21.41 10.66
C ASP A 56 7.75 21.82 12.15
N SER A 57 7.00 21.16 13.03
CA SER A 57 6.86 21.47 14.45
C SER A 57 7.53 20.43 15.34
N THR A 58 7.98 20.85 16.53
CA THR A 58 8.56 20.00 17.59
C THR A 58 7.56 19.04 18.25
N GLU A 59 6.31 19.01 17.77
CA GLU A 59 5.26 18.13 18.29
C GLU A 59 5.52 16.68 17.89
N LYS A 60 5.46 15.79 18.89
CA LYS A 60 5.63 14.35 18.71
C LYS A 60 4.56 13.82 17.75
N SER A 61 4.98 13.25 16.63
CA SER A 61 4.05 12.62 15.68
C SER A 61 3.30 11.46 16.34
N PRO A 62 2.01 11.24 16.02
CA PRO A 62 1.26 10.10 16.55
C PRO A 62 1.98 8.78 16.23
N GLU A 63 2.17 7.94 17.24
CA GLU A 63 2.90 6.66 17.10
C GLU A 63 1.95 5.53 16.68
N THR A 64 0.65 5.69 16.92
CA THR A 64 -0.37 4.68 16.61
C THR A 64 -1.54 5.23 15.78
N PHE A 65 -2.30 4.33 15.14
CA PHE A 65 -3.51 4.68 14.39
C PHE A 65 -4.60 5.28 15.30
N ALA A 66 -4.73 4.76 16.53
CA ALA A 66 -5.69 5.27 17.52
C ALA A 66 -5.34 6.69 17.96
N GLU A 67 -4.06 6.95 18.26
CA GLU A 67 -3.59 8.30 18.58
C GLU A 67 -3.85 9.25 17.42
N MET A 68 -3.48 8.88 16.19
CA MET A 68 -3.70 9.73 15.02
C MET A 68 -5.18 10.02 14.78
N TYR A 69 -6.04 9.03 14.95
CA TYR A 69 -7.50 9.18 14.86
C TYR A 69 -8.02 10.15 15.93
N LEU A 70 -7.59 9.99 17.18
CA LEU A 70 -8.00 10.86 18.28
C LEU A 70 -7.47 12.30 18.09
N THR A 71 -6.23 12.46 17.65
CA THR A 71 -5.70 13.80 17.32
C THR A 71 -6.50 14.43 16.18
N ALA A 72 -6.85 13.65 15.15
CA ALA A 72 -7.68 14.14 14.05
C ALA A 72 -9.09 14.57 14.52
N MET A 73 -9.71 13.83 15.45
CA MET A 73 -11.00 14.22 16.05
C MET A 73 -10.97 15.58 16.74
N ASN A 74 -9.83 15.95 17.33
CA ASN A 74 -9.67 17.17 18.12
C ASN A 74 -8.99 18.31 17.35
N ALA A 75 -8.55 18.07 16.12
CA ALA A 75 -7.91 19.08 15.28
C ALA A 75 -8.95 19.90 14.48
N GLU A 76 -8.55 21.09 14.04
CA GLU A 76 -9.34 21.91 13.14
C GLU A 76 -9.09 21.57 11.67
N ALA A 77 -10.01 21.98 10.80
CA ALA A 77 -9.80 21.88 9.35
C ALA A 77 -8.72 22.87 8.90
N PRO A 78 -7.86 22.50 7.92
CA PRO A 78 -7.90 21.27 7.12
C PRO A 78 -7.15 20.07 7.74
N LYS A 79 -6.38 20.28 8.83
CA LYS A 79 -5.49 19.28 9.44
C LYS A 79 -6.23 18.02 9.88
N ASN A 80 -7.43 18.16 10.46
CA ASN A 80 -8.26 17.01 10.85
C ASN A 80 -8.57 16.06 9.69
N LYS A 81 -8.94 16.60 8.53
CA LYS A 81 -9.29 15.83 7.32
C LYS A 81 -8.06 15.12 6.77
N GLU A 82 -6.90 15.76 6.76
CA GLU A 82 -5.65 15.17 6.30
C GLU A 82 -5.21 13.99 7.19
N MET A 83 -5.20 14.19 8.50
CA MET A 83 -4.87 13.14 9.45
C MET A 83 -5.88 11.98 9.40
N MET A 84 -7.16 12.29 9.28
CA MET A 84 -8.20 11.27 9.18
C MET A 84 -8.09 10.46 7.88
N ARG A 85 -7.81 11.12 6.75
CA ARG A 85 -7.54 10.44 5.47
C ARG A 85 -6.33 9.53 5.58
N THR A 86 -5.28 9.99 6.24
CA THR A 86 -4.09 9.18 6.52
C THR A 86 -4.42 7.93 7.31
N VAL A 87 -5.23 8.02 8.37
CA VAL A 87 -5.68 6.86 9.14
C VAL A 87 -6.48 5.90 8.26
N ALA A 88 -7.45 6.42 7.50
CA ALA A 88 -8.34 5.63 6.65
C ALA A 88 -7.56 4.85 5.57
N ASP A 89 -6.79 5.58 4.75
CA ASP A 89 -6.10 5.03 3.59
C ASP A 89 -4.98 4.08 4.02
N ARG A 90 -4.22 4.40 5.08
CA ARG A 90 -3.20 3.47 5.62
C ARG A 90 -3.81 2.21 6.18
N SER A 91 -4.98 2.30 6.82
CA SER A 91 -5.65 1.12 7.38
C SER A 91 -6.09 0.20 6.26
N LEU A 92 -6.69 0.74 5.20
CA LEU A 92 -7.13 -0.02 4.04
C LEU A 92 -5.94 -0.65 3.30
N TYR A 93 -4.89 0.13 3.07
CA TYR A 93 -3.70 -0.36 2.40
C TYR A 93 -2.96 -1.43 3.22
N LEU A 94 -2.81 -1.23 4.52
CA LEU A 94 -2.16 -2.20 5.41
C LEU A 94 -2.92 -3.52 5.43
N THR A 95 -4.23 -3.48 5.68
CA THR A 95 -5.09 -4.68 5.79
C THR A 95 -5.30 -5.38 4.46
N GLY A 96 -5.40 -4.64 3.36
CA GLY A 96 -5.62 -5.16 2.02
C GLY A 96 -4.34 -5.60 1.33
N PHE A 97 -3.37 -4.71 1.18
CA PHE A 97 -2.18 -4.96 0.37
C PHE A 97 -1.10 -5.76 1.10
N PHE A 98 -1.00 -5.66 2.44
CA PHE A 98 0.01 -6.36 3.25
C PHE A 98 -0.57 -7.43 4.17
N ALA A 99 -1.75 -7.98 3.88
CA ALA A 99 -2.49 -8.89 4.75
C ALA A 99 -1.64 -10.07 5.28
N GLU A 100 -0.80 -10.68 4.44
CA GLU A 100 0.08 -11.80 4.84
C GLU A 100 1.07 -11.42 5.95
N SER A 101 1.54 -10.16 5.95
CA SER A 101 2.44 -9.64 6.99
C SER A 101 1.72 -9.32 8.31
N LEU A 102 0.39 -9.19 8.30
CA LEU A 102 -0.42 -8.95 9.50
C LEU A 102 -0.86 -10.24 10.20
N GLN A 103 -1.00 -11.36 9.49
CA GLN A 103 -1.38 -12.65 10.09
C GLN A 103 -0.43 -13.12 11.21
N LYS A 104 0.78 -12.54 11.28
CA LYS A 104 1.81 -12.87 12.29
C LYS A 104 1.85 -11.90 13.48
N LYS A 105 0.94 -10.91 13.55
CA LYS A 105 0.95 -9.85 14.58
C LYS A 105 -0.13 -10.06 15.64
N ILE A 106 0.10 -9.46 16.82
CA ILE A 106 -0.77 -9.52 18.00
C ILE A 106 -2.10 -8.77 17.80
N VAL A 107 -2.12 -7.75 16.93
CA VAL A 107 -3.31 -6.93 16.65
C VAL A 107 -4.00 -7.47 15.41
N ASP A 108 -5.28 -7.82 15.56
CA ASP A 108 -6.10 -8.45 14.52
C ASP A 108 -6.38 -7.51 13.34
N ILE A 109 -6.54 -8.07 12.15
CA ILE A 109 -6.94 -7.36 10.92
C ILE A 109 -8.27 -6.61 11.10
N ASP A 110 -9.13 -7.12 11.98
CA ASP A 110 -10.41 -6.50 12.32
C ASP A 110 -10.22 -5.14 13.02
N TYR A 111 -9.20 -4.98 13.89
CA TYR A 111 -8.93 -3.67 14.52
C TYR A 111 -8.64 -2.58 13.47
N TYR A 112 -7.77 -2.88 12.52
CA TYR A 112 -7.43 -1.94 11.46
C TYR A 112 -8.61 -1.71 10.50
N SER A 113 -9.43 -2.73 10.28
CA SER A 113 -10.65 -2.60 9.47
C SER A 113 -11.67 -1.68 10.12
N ASP A 114 -11.88 -1.82 11.44
CA ASP A 114 -12.83 -1.02 12.20
C ASP A 114 -12.39 0.45 12.28
N ILE A 115 -11.12 0.71 12.63
CA ILE A 115 -10.62 2.09 12.71
C ILE A 115 -10.56 2.76 11.33
N GLY A 116 -10.23 2.02 10.27
CA GLY A 116 -10.25 2.51 8.90
C GLY A 116 -11.66 2.84 8.41
N SER A 117 -12.63 1.96 8.65
CA SER A 117 -14.04 2.18 8.32
C SER A 117 -14.62 3.38 9.06
N ALA A 118 -14.31 3.53 10.35
CA ALA A 118 -14.71 4.69 11.15
C ALA A 118 -14.04 5.99 10.65
N ALA A 119 -12.78 5.93 10.21
CA ALA A 119 -12.10 7.10 9.66
C ALA A 119 -12.75 7.58 8.35
N TYR A 120 -13.06 6.67 7.43
CA TYR A 120 -13.84 7.00 6.22
C TYR A 120 -15.24 7.52 6.54
N HIS A 121 -15.89 7.02 7.59
CA HIS A 121 -17.19 7.51 8.03
C HIS A 121 -17.12 9.01 8.41
N ASN A 122 -16.13 9.39 9.22
CA ASN A 122 -15.94 10.78 9.61
C ASN A 122 -15.60 11.67 8.43
N LEU A 123 -14.73 11.22 7.53
CA LEU A 123 -14.43 11.95 6.29
C LEU A 123 -15.68 12.20 5.47
N ALA A 124 -16.52 11.17 5.26
CA ALA A 124 -17.77 11.31 4.53
C ALA A 124 -18.68 12.40 5.13
N ILE A 125 -18.75 12.48 6.46
CA ILE A 125 -19.53 13.50 7.18
C ILE A 125 -18.90 14.89 7.04
N TRP A 126 -17.58 15.01 7.22
CA TRP A 126 -16.87 16.30 7.22
C TRP A 126 -16.66 16.88 5.82
N THR A 127 -16.84 16.07 4.78
CA THR A 127 -16.71 16.49 3.38
C THR A 127 -18.03 16.37 2.61
N LYS A 128 -19.20 16.42 3.27
CA LYS A 128 -20.53 16.25 2.64
C LYS A 128 -20.79 17.03 1.34
N GLN A 129 -20.15 18.20 1.16
CA GLN A 129 -20.30 19.04 -0.04
C GLN A 129 -19.29 18.69 -1.16
N ASP A 130 -18.35 17.80 -0.87
CA ASP A 130 -17.29 17.35 -1.78
C ASP A 130 -17.75 16.10 -2.55
N THR A 131 -17.33 15.98 -3.80
CA THR A 131 -17.55 14.77 -4.63
C THR A 131 -16.94 13.53 -3.98
N LEU A 132 -15.88 13.68 -3.18
CA LEU A 132 -15.26 12.60 -2.41
C LEU A 132 -16.13 12.04 -1.28
N SER A 133 -17.18 12.75 -0.83
CA SER A 133 -18.08 12.24 0.22
C SER A 133 -18.68 10.89 -0.13
N THR A 134 -19.09 10.70 -1.39
CA THR A 134 -19.66 9.44 -1.89
C THR A 134 -18.62 8.32 -1.90
N VAL A 135 -17.38 8.64 -2.26
CA VAL A 135 -16.26 7.70 -2.24
C VAL A 135 -15.97 7.24 -0.81
N PHE A 136 -15.82 8.18 0.13
CA PHE A 136 -15.62 7.87 1.55
C PHE A 136 -16.79 7.12 2.18
N THR A 137 -18.03 7.47 1.83
CA THR A 137 -19.22 6.72 2.29
C THR A 137 -19.16 5.27 1.81
N THR A 138 -18.74 5.04 0.57
CA THR A 138 -18.63 3.70 -0.02
C THR A 138 -17.55 2.88 0.69
N PHE A 139 -16.35 3.45 0.90
CA PHE A 139 -15.28 2.78 1.65
C PHE A 139 -15.67 2.49 3.09
N SER A 140 -16.33 3.42 3.78
CA SER A 140 -16.79 3.21 5.15
C SER A 140 -17.74 2.01 5.24
N LYS A 141 -18.76 1.96 4.39
CA LYS A 141 -19.79 0.90 4.43
C LYS A 141 -19.32 -0.46 3.93
N ARG A 142 -18.34 -0.47 3.03
CA ARG A 142 -17.90 -1.67 2.31
C ARG A 142 -16.39 -1.90 2.44
N PHE A 143 -15.83 -1.57 3.59
CA PHE A 143 -14.38 -1.60 3.81
C PHE A 143 -13.78 -2.97 3.47
N LYS A 144 -14.41 -4.06 3.96
CA LYS A 144 -13.96 -5.45 3.73
C LYS A 144 -13.93 -5.82 2.24
N ASP A 145 -14.89 -5.35 1.44
CA ASP A 145 -14.89 -5.57 -0.01
C ASP A 145 -13.59 -5.03 -0.63
N PHE A 146 -13.19 -3.81 -0.25
CA PHE A 146 -11.98 -3.18 -0.79
C PHE A 146 -10.68 -3.73 -0.19
N VAL A 147 -10.73 -4.31 1.01
CA VAL A 147 -9.64 -5.16 1.53
C VAL A 147 -9.43 -6.38 0.62
N TYR A 148 -10.50 -7.03 0.14
CA TYR A 148 -10.37 -8.15 -0.81
C TYR A 148 -9.84 -7.72 -2.17
N VAL A 149 -10.24 -6.53 -2.66
CA VAL A 149 -9.69 -5.95 -3.90
C VAL A 149 -8.17 -5.75 -3.77
N LEU A 150 -7.72 -5.08 -2.71
CA LEU A 150 -6.30 -4.82 -2.51
C LEU A 150 -5.48 -6.09 -2.21
N ASN A 151 -6.08 -7.10 -1.58
CA ASN A 151 -5.45 -8.41 -1.42
C ASN A 151 -5.18 -9.06 -2.78
N TYR A 152 -6.17 -9.06 -3.68
CA TYR A 152 -5.99 -9.58 -5.03
C TYR A 152 -4.88 -8.85 -5.79
N VAL A 153 -4.84 -7.51 -5.69
CA VAL A 153 -3.77 -6.69 -6.30
C VAL A 153 -2.40 -7.09 -5.74
N SER A 154 -2.29 -7.32 -4.43
CA SER A 154 -1.06 -7.76 -3.77
C SER A 154 -0.63 -9.15 -4.22
N GLU A 155 -1.53 -10.12 -4.24
CA GLU A 155 -1.27 -11.49 -4.73
C GLU A 155 -0.75 -11.44 -6.17
N LYS A 156 -1.41 -10.69 -7.06
CA LYS A 156 -0.99 -10.55 -8.45
C LYS A 156 0.35 -9.82 -8.60
N SER A 157 0.59 -8.81 -7.75
CA SER A 157 1.86 -8.08 -7.71
C SER A 157 3.01 -8.93 -7.15
N GLN A 158 2.76 -9.86 -6.24
CA GLN A 158 3.76 -10.84 -5.78
C GLN A 158 4.01 -11.98 -6.78
N ILE A 159 3.00 -12.32 -7.58
CA ILE A 159 3.14 -13.27 -8.69
C ILE A 159 3.96 -12.64 -9.84
N GLN A 160 3.86 -11.32 -10.04
CA GLN A 160 4.59 -10.58 -11.08
C GLN A 160 5.94 -10.00 -10.61
N SER A 161 6.08 -9.64 -9.33
CA SER A 161 7.30 -9.14 -8.71
C SER A 161 7.88 -10.19 -7.75
N ASP A 162 9.07 -10.69 -8.05
CA ASP A 162 10.27 -10.23 -7.35
C ASP A 162 10.34 -10.28 -5.81
N GLN A 163 9.40 -10.93 -5.11
CA GLN A 163 9.68 -11.47 -3.78
C GLN A 163 10.86 -12.45 -3.82
N ASN A 164 11.17 -13.02 -4.98
CA ASN A 164 12.39 -13.78 -5.20
C ASN A 164 13.59 -12.92 -5.61
N VAL A 165 13.47 -11.86 -6.42
CA VAL A 165 14.64 -11.14 -6.96
C VAL A 165 15.37 -10.33 -5.90
N LEU A 166 14.67 -9.50 -5.11
CA LEU A 166 15.32 -8.72 -4.05
C LEU A 166 15.83 -9.62 -2.91
N LYS A 167 15.12 -10.70 -2.58
CA LYS A 167 15.59 -11.72 -1.62
C LYS A 167 16.76 -12.54 -2.19
N LEU A 168 16.78 -12.87 -3.49
CA LEU A 168 17.91 -13.51 -4.17
C LEU A 168 19.12 -12.58 -4.17
N TYR A 169 18.89 -11.29 -4.43
CA TYR A 169 19.94 -10.28 -4.47
C TYR A 169 20.55 -10.09 -3.09
N ASP A 170 19.74 -9.93 -2.03
CA ASP A 170 20.21 -9.86 -0.65
C ASP A 170 20.92 -11.16 -0.23
N ARG A 171 20.37 -12.33 -0.59
CA ARG A 171 21.03 -13.63 -0.37
C ARG A 171 22.38 -13.73 -1.09
N TYR A 172 22.48 -13.24 -2.32
CA TYR A 172 23.73 -13.22 -3.09
C TYR A 172 24.76 -12.29 -2.44
N LEU A 173 24.37 -11.08 -2.03
CA LEU A 173 25.26 -10.14 -1.31
C LEU A 173 25.76 -10.69 0.03
N ARG A 174 24.92 -11.48 0.73
CA ARG A 174 25.27 -12.05 2.03
C ARG A 174 26.10 -13.33 1.94
N THR A 175 25.85 -14.18 0.95
CA THR A 175 26.42 -15.55 0.89
C THR A 175 27.34 -15.82 -0.30
N GLY A 176 27.28 -15.01 -1.35
CA GLY A 176 28.04 -15.23 -2.60
C GLY A 176 27.60 -16.46 -3.41
N SER A 177 26.37 -16.96 -3.20
CA SER A 177 25.86 -18.19 -3.84
C SER A 177 25.78 -18.10 -5.38
N ASP A 178 26.43 -19.03 -6.08
CA ASP A 178 26.46 -19.06 -7.55
C ASP A 178 25.09 -19.39 -8.17
N LEU A 179 24.30 -20.25 -7.52
CA LEU A 179 22.93 -20.57 -7.93
C LEU A 179 22.00 -19.35 -7.86
N ALA A 180 22.19 -18.46 -6.87
CA ALA A 180 21.44 -17.22 -6.79
C ALA A 180 21.86 -16.23 -7.89
N ARG A 181 23.15 -16.21 -8.25
CA ARG A 181 23.69 -15.38 -9.34
C ARG A 181 23.16 -15.81 -10.71
N GLU A 182 23.12 -17.10 -11.00
CA GLU A 182 22.60 -17.64 -12.27
C GLU A 182 21.14 -17.27 -12.48
N LYS A 183 20.31 -17.42 -11.43
CA LYS A 183 18.90 -17.01 -11.46
C LYS A 183 18.71 -15.50 -11.60
N LEU A 184 19.57 -14.67 -10.99
CA LEU A 184 19.53 -13.21 -11.19
C LEU A 184 19.87 -12.83 -12.64
N ASN A 185 20.82 -13.53 -13.27
CA ASN A 185 21.18 -13.31 -14.67
C ASN A 185 20.09 -13.77 -15.65
N GLU A 186 19.42 -14.89 -15.40
CA GLU A 186 18.26 -15.36 -16.18
C GLU A 186 17.10 -14.36 -16.13
N LEU A 187 16.99 -13.61 -15.02
CA LEU A 187 16.02 -12.53 -14.81
C LEU A 187 16.50 -11.17 -15.35
N GLY A 188 17.64 -11.12 -16.03
CA GLY A 188 18.17 -9.92 -16.67
C GLY A 188 18.81 -8.90 -15.71
N VAL A 189 19.07 -9.28 -14.46
CA VAL A 189 19.69 -8.42 -13.45
C VAL A 189 21.19 -8.62 -13.44
N VAL A 190 21.95 -7.58 -13.83
CA VAL A 190 23.42 -7.62 -13.82
C VAL A 190 23.96 -7.51 -12.39
N THR A 191 24.56 -8.57 -11.88
CA THR A 191 25.16 -8.61 -10.53
C THR A 191 26.66 -8.29 -10.55
N LEU A 192 27.18 -7.60 -9.52
CA LEU A 192 28.62 -7.37 -9.32
C LEU A 192 29.39 -8.69 -9.21
N THR A 193 30.62 -8.72 -9.73
CA THR A 193 31.48 -9.92 -9.64
C THR A 193 31.95 -10.16 -8.19
N LYS A 194 32.28 -11.41 -7.84
CA LYS A 194 32.74 -11.77 -6.49
C LYS A 194 33.95 -10.93 -6.03
N GLU A 195 34.77 -10.46 -6.96
CA GLU A 195 35.93 -9.59 -6.69
C GLU A 195 35.49 -8.17 -6.29
N GLN A 196 34.49 -7.61 -6.97
CA GLN A 196 33.93 -6.28 -6.66
C GLN A 196 33.18 -6.26 -5.32
N LEU A 197 32.56 -7.38 -4.91
CA LEU A 197 31.88 -7.51 -3.61
C LEU A 197 32.83 -7.61 -2.41
N LYS A 198 34.08 -8.05 -2.62
CA LYS A 198 35.09 -8.06 -1.56
C LYS A 198 35.66 -6.66 -1.32
N LEU A 199 35.78 -5.85 -2.37
CA LEU A 199 36.25 -4.47 -2.31
C LEU A 199 35.22 -3.51 -1.65
N SER A 200 33.92 -3.81 -1.68
CA SER A 200 32.90 -2.98 -1.03
C SER A 200 32.67 -3.27 0.47
N LYS A 201 33.29 -4.35 1.00
CA LYS A 201 33.24 -4.74 2.42
C LYS A 201 34.55 -4.48 3.17
N ALA A 202 35.58 -3.96 2.48
CA ALA A 202 36.85 -3.54 3.05
C ALA A 202 36.87 -2.01 3.20
#